data_AF-A0A538MFG9-F1
#
_entry.id   AF-A0A538MFG9-F1
#
_cell.length_a   1.000
_cell.length_b   1.000
_cell.length_c   1.000
_cell.angle_alpha   90.00
_cell.angle_beta   90.00
_cell.angle_gamma   90.00
#
_symmetry.space_group_name_H-M   'P 1'
#
loop_
_entity.id
_entity.type
_entity.pdbx_description
1 polymer ?
#
loop_
_entity_poly.entity_id
_entity_poly.type
_entity_poly.pdbx_seq_one_letter_code
_entity_poly.pdbx_strand_id
1 'polypeptide(L)'
;MSSIGLPISGSRTPRSASRICSSVTIGVRLPGTIRTYARCVPCKPSLRPGSPMPEPLAIEVHKALAEDTRYRLYRHLRLSGRPVAVRELAIRLSLHPNTLRPHLRRLEEVGLVARETRRTSATVGRPQTLYVAVDVEPSEGRDHKLLADILSGLLTTSKQRDQAEELAREWGAYLVGRTAPRPGAKRPSGPNLATLQDGLARAGFTPRFRRTGKQTVEITLRDCPFRDLLDEHRALVCAVHHGLLEGMLAASRPALRMTSFEPLAERTTVCRLTARED
;
A
#
# COMPACT_ATOMS: atom_id res chain seq x y z
N MET A 1 -56.48 11.61 28.39
CA MET A 1 -57.35 11.99 27.27
C MET A 1 -56.48 12.83 26.33
N SER A 2 -55.96 12.25 25.24
CA SER A 2 -56.61 12.25 23.91
C SER A 2 -56.56 13.68 23.34
N SER A 3 -56.02 14.03 22.16
CA SER A 3 -55.66 13.34 20.91
C SER A 3 -54.85 14.33 20.04
N ILE A 4 -53.80 13.93 19.32
CA ILE A 4 -53.73 13.66 17.85
C ILE A 4 -53.87 14.91 16.94
N GLY A 5 -52.86 15.13 16.08
CA GLY A 5 -52.96 15.98 14.88
C GLY A 5 -51.65 16.29 14.15
N LEU A 6 -51.15 15.34 13.33
CA LEU A 6 -50.22 15.53 12.19
C LEU A 6 -51.00 16.12 10.98
N PRO A 7 -50.37 16.81 9.99
CA PRO A 7 -49.62 16.19 8.86
C PRO A 7 -48.33 16.95 8.45
N ILE A 8 -47.20 16.30 8.09
CA ILE A 8 -46.76 15.65 6.82
C ILE A 8 -46.31 16.60 5.67
N SER A 9 -45.05 16.38 5.27
CA SER A 9 -44.40 16.56 3.95
C SER A 9 -43.73 17.89 3.59
N GLY A 10 -42.39 17.83 3.48
CA GLY A 10 -41.54 18.83 2.85
C GLY A 10 -40.17 18.23 2.54
N SER A 11 -40.07 17.55 1.39
CA SER A 11 -38.86 16.94 0.86
C SER A 11 -37.79 17.99 0.55
N ARG A 12 -36.63 17.91 1.22
CA ARG A 12 -35.43 18.67 0.84
C ARG A 12 -34.60 17.86 -0.15
N THR A 13 -34.63 18.28 -1.41
CA THR A 13 -33.65 17.89 -2.43
C THR A 13 -32.32 18.62 -2.18
N PRO A 14 -31.15 17.94 -2.31
CA PRO A 14 -29.88 18.63 -2.36
C PRO A 14 -29.58 19.10 -3.79
N ARG A 15 -29.10 20.34 -3.89
CA ARG A 15 -28.68 21.05 -5.11
C ARG A 15 -27.67 20.23 -5.92
N SER A 16 -27.99 19.97 -7.18
CA SER A 16 -27.04 19.49 -8.19
C SER A 16 -26.13 20.64 -8.64
N ALA A 17 -24.82 20.44 -8.54
CA ALA A 17 -23.83 21.31 -9.16
C ALA A 17 -23.73 20.95 -10.66
N SER A 18 -24.34 21.77 -11.50
CA SER A 18 -24.23 21.69 -12.96
C SER A 18 -22.80 22.02 -13.40
N ARG A 19 -22.13 21.07 -14.06
CA ARG A 19 -20.89 21.33 -14.81
C ARG A 19 -21.25 21.96 -16.15
N ILE A 20 -20.72 23.16 -16.40
CA ILE A 20 -20.77 23.84 -17.68
C ILE A 20 -19.87 23.06 -18.66
N CYS A 21 -20.46 22.50 -19.71
CA CYS A 21 -19.74 21.89 -20.83
C CYS A 21 -19.94 22.84 -22.02
N SER A 22 -18.92 23.63 -22.35
CA SER A 22 -18.94 24.49 -23.54
C SER A 22 -18.74 23.63 -24.78
N SER A 23 -19.80 23.40 -25.55
CA SER A 23 -19.73 22.84 -26.89
C SER A 23 -19.48 23.96 -27.91
N VAL A 24 -18.31 23.95 -28.55
CA VAL A 24 -18.04 24.78 -29.73
C VAL A 24 -18.62 24.06 -30.95
N THR A 25 -19.64 24.65 -31.56
CA THR A 25 -20.26 24.15 -32.79
C THR A 25 -19.70 24.92 -33.98
N ILE A 26 -18.91 24.26 -34.84
CA ILE A 26 -18.58 24.77 -36.18
C ILE A 26 -19.65 24.22 -37.13
N GLY A 27 -20.49 25.10 -37.67
CA GLY A 27 -21.58 24.76 -38.57
C GLY A 27 -21.16 24.77 -40.04
N VAL A 28 -21.37 23.66 -40.74
CA VAL A 28 -21.49 23.64 -42.22
C VAL A 28 -22.77 22.87 -42.55
N ARG A 29 -23.63 23.47 -43.38
CA ARG A 29 -25.00 23.03 -43.69
C ARG A 29 -25.00 22.24 -45.01
N LEU A 30 -25.41 20.96 -44.96
CA LEU A 30 -25.88 20.17 -46.11
C LEU A 30 -27.11 19.33 -45.68
N PRO A 31 -28.13 19.15 -46.54
CA PRO A 31 -29.33 18.39 -46.20
C PRO A 31 -29.17 16.92 -46.64
N GLY A 32 -29.27 15.99 -45.70
CA GLY A 32 -29.24 14.56 -46.00
C GLY A 32 -29.01 13.75 -44.72
N THR A 33 -30.00 12.96 -44.36
CA THR A 33 -30.08 12.06 -43.19
C THR A 33 -28.76 11.39 -42.82
N ILE A 34 -28.17 11.76 -41.67
CA ILE A 34 -27.15 10.98 -40.98
C ILE A 34 -27.69 10.60 -39.60
N ARG A 35 -27.91 9.30 -39.41
CA ARG A 35 -28.22 8.68 -38.13
C ARG A 35 -26.95 8.72 -37.28
N THR A 36 -26.79 9.73 -36.44
CA THR A 36 -25.67 9.82 -35.48
C THR A 36 -25.88 8.84 -34.34
N TYR A 37 -25.17 7.72 -34.37
CA TYR A 37 -24.87 6.97 -33.16
C TYR A 37 -23.80 7.75 -32.38
N ALA A 38 -24.22 8.51 -31.37
CA ALA A 38 -23.30 9.00 -30.36
C ALA A 38 -22.74 7.79 -29.61
N ARG A 39 -21.56 7.30 -30.03
CA ARG A 39 -20.75 6.42 -29.18
C ARG A 39 -20.34 7.25 -27.96
N CYS A 40 -21.05 7.08 -26.86
CA CYS A 40 -20.57 7.45 -25.54
C CYS A 40 -19.19 6.80 -25.37
N VAL A 41 -18.14 7.61 -25.37
CA VAL A 41 -16.84 7.21 -24.83
C VAL A 41 -17.11 6.85 -23.36
N PRO A 42 -16.81 5.64 -22.88
CA PRO A 42 -17.03 5.31 -21.48
C PRO A 42 -16.16 6.26 -20.66
N CYS A 43 -16.81 7.17 -19.94
CA CYS A 43 -16.16 8.03 -18.97
C CYS A 43 -15.59 7.11 -17.89
N LYS A 44 -14.26 6.97 -17.84
CA LYS A 44 -13.59 6.19 -16.80
C LYS A 44 -14.11 6.67 -15.44
N PRO A 45 -14.61 5.78 -14.57
CA PRO A 45 -15.01 6.20 -13.23
C PRO A 45 -13.77 6.78 -12.54
N SER A 46 -13.85 8.06 -12.17
CA SER A 46 -12.85 8.68 -11.30
C SER A 46 -12.98 8.00 -9.94
N LEU A 47 -12.14 7.00 -9.69
CA LEU A 47 -12.05 6.35 -8.38
C LEU A 47 -11.66 7.42 -7.36
N ARG A 48 -12.55 7.65 -6.39
CA ARG A 48 -12.25 8.49 -5.23
C ARG A 48 -11.23 7.75 -4.36
N PRO A 49 -10.25 8.43 -3.76
CA PRO A 49 -9.43 7.83 -2.72
C PRO A 49 -10.33 7.28 -1.61
N GLY A 50 -10.22 5.99 -1.29
CA GLY A 50 -10.91 5.37 -0.14
C GLY A 50 -12.23 4.62 -0.41
N SER A 51 -12.70 4.47 -1.66
CA SER A 51 -13.84 3.57 -1.92
C SER A 51 -13.38 2.11 -2.04
N PRO A 52 -14.08 1.13 -1.44
CA PRO A 52 -13.77 -0.28 -1.66
C PRO A 52 -13.93 -0.60 -3.15
N MET A 53 -12.91 -1.22 -3.72
CA MET A 53 -12.86 -1.58 -5.14
C MET A 53 -13.94 -2.63 -5.43
N PRO A 54 -14.67 -2.53 -6.55
CA PRO A 54 -15.65 -3.54 -6.92
C PRO A 54 -14.96 -4.91 -7.10
N GLU A 55 -15.54 -6.00 -6.58
CA GLU A 55 -14.95 -7.36 -6.56
C GLU A 55 -14.28 -7.85 -7.87
N PRO A 56 -14.81 -7.56 -9.08
CA PRO A 56 -14.14 -7.94 -10.33
C PRO A 56 -12.74 -7.32 -10.48
N LEU A 57 -12.52 -6.14 -9.89
CA LEU A 57 -11.25 -5.43 -9.96
C LEU A 57 -10.19 -6.05 -9.05
N ALA A 58 -10.58 -6.66 -7.92
CA ALA A 58 -9.66 -7.37 -7.03
C ALA A 58 -9.03 -8.59 -7.73
N ILE A 59 -9.86 -9.43 -8.37
CA ILE A 59 -9.38 -10.59 -9.14
C ILE A 59 -8.47 -10.16 -10.30
N GLU A 60 -8.79 -9.05 -10.97
CA GLU A 60 -7.97 -8.54 -12.08
C GLU A 60 -6.64 -7.94 -11.59
N VAL A 61 -6.61 -7.28 -10.42
CA VAL A 61 -5.39 -6.85 -9.73
C VAL A 61 -4.52 -8.04 -9.38
N HIS A 62 -5.10 -9.11 -8.83
CA HIS A 62 -4.39 -10.35 -8.54
C HIS A 62 -3.73 -10.96 -9.77
N LYS A 63 -4.49 -11.14 -10.84
CA LYS A 63 -3.96 -11.66 -12.11
C LYS A 63 -2.87 -10.75 -12.68
N ALA A 64 -2.99 -9.44 -12.51
CA ALA A 64 -1.97 -8.50 -12.93
C ALA A 64 -0.68 -8.65 -12.09
N LEU A 65 -0.76 -8.84 -10.78
CA LEU A 65 0.41 -8.99 -9.92
C LEU A 65 1.00 -10.41 -9.91
N ALA A 66 0.26 -11.43 -10.35
CA ALA A 66 0.74 -12.82 -10.41
C ALA A 66 1.89 -13.05 -11.41
N GLU A 67 2.12 -12.12 -12.34
CA GLU A 67 3.21 -12.23 -13.31
C GLU A 67 4.45 -11.46 -12.84
N ASP A 68 5.61 -12.14 -12.80
CA ASP A 68 6.84 -11.64 -12.19
C ASP A 68 7.31 -10.29 -12.76
N THR A 69 7.23 -10.09 -14.08
CA THR A 69 7.64 -8.79 -14.69
C THR A 69 6.76 -7.64 -14.23
N ARG A 70 5.42 -7.85 -14.19
CA ARG A 70 4.46 -6.84 -13.72
C ARG A 70 4.64 -6.56 -12.23
N TYR A 71 4.86 -7.59 -11.42
CA TYR A 71 5.14 -7.41 -10.01
C TYR A 71 6.43 -6.61 -9.77
N ARG A 72 7.52 -6.95 -10.47
CA ARG A 72 8.81 -6.22 -10.36
C ARG A 72 8.69 -4.77 -10.81
N LEU A 73 7.97 -4.50 -11.90
CA LEU A 73 7.67 -3.14 -12.37
C LEU A 73 6.90 -2.35 -11.32
N TYR A 74 5.77 -2.87 -10.84
CA TYR A 74 4.94 -2.22 -9.84
C TYR A 74 5.70 -1.97 -8.54
N ARG A 75 6.44 -2.97 -8.04
CA ARG A 75 7.27 -2.86 -6.84
C ARG A 75 8.34 -1.78 -6.99
N HIS A 76 9.01 -1.71 -8.14
CA HIS A 76 10.01 -0.66 -8.38
C HIS A 76 9.39 0.74 -8.39
N LEU A 77 8.24 0.91 -9.06
CA LEU A 77 7.51 2.17 -9.08
C LEU A 77 7.07 2.59 -7.66
N ARG A 78 6.48 1.68 -6.88
CA ARG A 78 6.13 1.91 -5.46
C ARG A 78 7.34 2.34 -4.63
N LEU A 79 8.45 1.61 -4.72
CA LEU A 79 9.66 1.91 -3.94
C LEU A 79 10.33 3.23 -4.35
N SER A 80 10.21 3.63 -5.61
CA SER A 80 10.79 4.86 -6.13
C SER A 80 10.07 6.11 -5.60
N GLY A 81 8.78 6.01 -5.30
CA GLY A 81 7.97 7.13 -4.81
C GLY A 81 7.90 8.34 -5.76
N ARG A 82 8.28 8.19 -7.03
CA ARG A 82 8.33 9.26 -8.03
C ARG A 82 7.92 8.75 -9.41
N PRO A 83 7.54 9.63 -10.35
CA PRO A 83 7.39 9.25 -11.75
C PRO A 83 8.71 8.74 -12.36
N VAL A 84 8.67 7.59 -13.03
CA VAL A 84 9.82 6.90 -13.63
C VAL A 84 9.62 6.70 -15.14
N ALA A 85 10.70 6.87 -15.91
CA ALA A 85 10.68 6.71 -17.36
C ALA A 85 10.70 5.25 -17.80
N VAL A 86 10.07 4.93 -18.93
CA VAL A 86 10.15 3.57 -19.53
C VAL A 86 11.60 3.13 -19.78
N ARG A 87 12.46 4.06 -20.23
CA ARG A 87 13.89 3.76 -20.45
C ARG A 87 14.62 3.38 -19.15
N GLU A 88 14.24 3.99 -18.04
CA GLU A 88 14.87 3.77 -16.74
C GLU A 88 14.43 2.41 -16.19
N LEU A 89 13.14 2.08 -16.34
CA LEU A 89 12.60 0.76 -16.03
C LEU A 89 13.24 -0.34 -16.88
N ALA A 90 13.44 -0.09 -18.17
CA ALA A 90 14.10 -1.03 -19.11
C ALA A 90 15.52 -1.36 -18.68
N ILE A 91 16.32 -0.35 -18.34
CA ILE A 91 17.69 -0.53 -17.82
C ILE A 91 17.64 -1.30 -16.50
N ARG A 92 16.74 -0.92 -15.58
CA ARG A 92 16.72 -1.51 -14.24
C ARG A 92 16.32 -2.99 -14.22
N LEU A 93 15.44 -3.39 -15.13
CA LEU A 93 14.95 -4.77 -15.24
C LEU A 93 15.70 -5.58 -16.29
N SER A 94 16.69 -4.98 -16.99
CA SER A 94 17.40 -5.60 -18.12
C SER A 94 16.44 -6.11 -19.20
N LEU A 95 15.40 -5.33 -19.51
CA LEU A 95 14.35 -5.67 -20.48
C LEU A 95 14.20 -4.60 -21.54
N HIS A 96 13.78 -4.98 -22.74
CA HIS A 96 13.58 -4.04 -23.82
C HIS A 96 12.33 -3.15 -23.58
N PRO A 97 12.36 -1.84 -23.90
CA PRO A 97 11.21 -0.94 -23.71
C PRO A 97 9.92 -1.43 -24.36
N ASN A 98 9.99 -2.11 -25.51
CA ASN A 98 8.80 -2.65 -26.17
C ASN A 98 8.16 -3.79 -25.39
N THR A 99 8.95 -4.59 -24.67
CA THR A 99 8.47 -5.67 -23.81
C THR A 99 7.74 -5.10 -22.59
N LEU A 100 8.24 -4.00 -22.01
CA LEU A 100 7.62 -3.38 -20.83
C LEU A 100 6.28 -2.68 -21.12
N ARG A 101 6.07 -2.17 -22.34
CA ARG A 101 4.86 -1.39 -22.69
C ARG A 101 3.55 -2.17 -22.46
N PRO A 102 3.40 -3.43 -22.92
CA PRO A 102 2.25 -4.26 -22.58
C PRO A 102 2.03 -4.43 -21.08
N HIS A 103 3.07 -4.73 -20.31
CA HIS A 103 2.98 -4.90 -18.85
C HIS A 103 2.53 -3.61 -18.16
N LEU A 104 3.08 -2.46 -18.56
CA LEU A 104 2.71 -1.15 -18.03
C LEU A 104 1.27 -0.77 -18.39
N ARG A 105 0.81 -1.05 -19.62
CA ARG A 105 -0.60 -0.85 -20.00
C ARG A 105 -1.52 -1.71 -19.15
N ARG A 106 -1.15 -2.98 -18.92
CA ARG A 106 -1.96 -3.88 -18.10
C ARG A 106 -2.07 -3.39 -16.65
N LEU A 107 -0.98 -2.89 -16.07
CA LEU A 107 -0.97 -2.28 -14.74
C LEU A 107 -1.79 -0.97 -14.70
N GLU A 108 -1.81 -0.19 -15.79
CA GLU A 108 -2.63 1.01 -15.94
C GLU A 108 -4.13 0.69 -16.04
N GLU A 109 -4.49 -0.39 -16.75
CA GLU A 109 -5.89 -0.86 -16.88
C GLU A 109 -6.51 -1.25 -15.54
N VAL A 110 -5.75 -1.94 -14.68
CA VAL A 110 -6.20 -2.36 -13.34
C VAL A 110 -6.02 -1.27 -12.28
N GLY A 111 -5.52 -0.09 -12.66
CA GLY A 111 -5.39 1.07 -11.78
C GLY A 111 -4.23 1.02 -10.79
N LEU A 112 -3.26 0.11 -10.96
CA LEU A 112 -2.06 0.02 -10.11
C LEU A 112 -0.99 1.06 -10.47
N VAL A 113 -1.00 1.56 -11.70
CA VAL A 113 -0.01 2.51 -12.21
C VAL A 113 -0.72 3.61 -12.99
N ALA A 114 -0.30 4.86 -12.81
CA ALA A 114 -0.77 6.00 -13.59
C ALA A 114 0.32 6.46 -14.56
N ARG A 115 -0.13 6.98 -15.71
CA ARG A 115 0.73 7.54 -16.75
C ARG A 115 0.74 9.07 -16.66
N GLU A 116 1.92 9.63 -16.51
CA GLU A 116 2.14 11.09 -16.56
C GLU A 116 2.91 11.45 -17.83
N THR A 117 2.43 12.47 -18.54
CA THR A 117 3.16 13.05 -19.68
C THR A 117 3.79 14.35 -19.24
N ARG A 118 5.11 14.36 -19.05
CA ARG A 118 5.84 15.61 -18.82
C ARG A 118 6.12 16.26 -20.17
N ARG A 119 5.50 17.40 -20.44
CA ARG A 119 5.90 18.30 -21.52
C ARG A 119 7.01 19.19 -20.96
N THR A 120 8.26 18.91 -21.33
CA THR A 120 9.37 19.81 -21.02
C THR A 120 9.24 21.01 -21.96
N SER A 121 8.92 22.19 -21.44
CA SER A 121 8.74 23.44 -22.22
C SER A 121 10.04 24.01 -22.79
N ALA A 122 11.20 23.38 -22.53
CA ALA A 122 12.52 23.94 -22.83
C ALA A 122 13.43 23.04 -23.71
N THR A 123 12.92 21.96 -24.33
CA THR A 123 13.76 21.14 -25.22
C THR A 123 12.94 20.55 -26.35
N VAL A 124 13.38 20.77 -27.60
CA VAL A 124 12.87 20.07 -28.78
C VAL A 124 13.15 18.57 -28.60
N GLY A 125 12.13 17.81 -28.23
CA GLY A 125 12.24 16.38 -27.96
C GLY A 125 10.88 15.73 -27.74
N ARG A 126 10.73 14.48 -28.20
CA ARG A 126 9.49 13.69 -28.10
C ARG A 126 9.01 13.65 -26.65
N PRO A 127 7.72 13.94 -26.36
CA PRO A 127 7.19 13.93 -25.00
C PRO A 127 7.49 12.61 -24.31
N GLN A 128 8.06 12.69 -23.11
CA GLN A 128 8.48 11.52 -22.35
C GLN A 128 7.32 11.01 -21.50
N THR A 129 6.93 9.76 -21.73
CA THR A 129 5.97 9.06 -20.88
C THR A 129 6.65 8.62 -19.58
N LEU A 130 6.09 9.06 -18.46
CA LEU A 130 6.47 8.66 -17.11
C LEU A 130 5.35 7.81 -16.51
N TYR A 131 5.72 6.91 -15.61
CA TYR A 131 4.80 6.05 -14.88
C TYR A 131 5.03 6.21 -13.39
N VAL A 132 3.95 6.24 -12.61
CA VAL A 132 3.97 6.32 -11.16
C VAL A 132 3.04 5.26 -10.59
N ALA A 133 3.44 4.62 -9.49
CA ALA A 133 2.53 3.70 -8.80
C ALA A 133 1.36 4.48 -8.20
N VAL A 134 0.16 3.95 -8.36
CA VAL A 134 -1.02 4.45 -7.64
C VAL A 134 -1.06 3.71 -6.31
N ASP A 135 -1.33 4.44 -5.23
CA ASP A 135 -1.67 3.85 -3.95
C ASP A 135 -3.07 3.22 -4.08
N VAL A 136 -3.10 2.01 -4.63
CA VAL A 136 -4.22 1.12 -4.44
C VAL A 136 -4.05 0.61 -3.02
N GLU A 137 -4.84 1.15 -2.10
CA GLU A 137 -5.06 0.56 -0.80
C GLU A 137 -5.49 -0.89 -1.03
N PRO A 138 -4.64 -1.89 -0.75
CA PRO A 138 -5.02 -3.28 -0.94
C PRO A 138 -6.29 -3.51 -0.10
N SER A 139 -7.37 -3.94 -0.74
CA SER A 139 -8.52 -4.46 0.02
C SER A 139 -8.15 -5.73 0.78
N GLU A 140 -7.07 -6.39 0.35
CA GLU A 140 -6.50 -7.58 0.96
C GLU A 140 -5.91 -7.24 2.33
N GLY A 141 -6.72 -7.47 3.36
CA GLY A 141 -6.44 -7.08 4.74
C GLY A 141 -7.69 -6.54 5.44
N ARG A 142 -8.66 -6.02 4.69
CA ARG A 142 -9.94 -5.56 5.25
C ARG A 142 -10.86 -6.70 5.69
N ASP A 143 -10.60 -7.94 5.27
CA ASP A 143 -11.44 -9.10 5.59
C ASP A 143 -11.48 -9.45 7.08
N HIS A 144 -10.55 -8.93 7.89
CA HIS A 144 -10.50 -9.22 9.33
C HIS A 144 -10.66 -7.98 10.21
N LYS A 145 -10.93 -6.80 9.64
CA LYS A 145 -11.03 -5.56 10.44
C LYS A 145 -12.09 -5.68 11.53
N LEU A 146 -13.31 -6.10 11.15
CA LEU A 146 -14.41 -6.27 12.10
C LEU A 146 -14.04 -7.25 13.22
N LEU A 147 -13.39 -8.37 12.89
CA LEU A 147 -12.94 -9.33 13.89
C LEU A 147 -11.88 -8.72 14.80
N ALA A 148 -10.91 -8.00 14.25
CA ALA A 148 -9.86 -7.35 15.01
C ALA A 148 -10.40 -6.25 15.94
N ASP A 149 -11.40 -5.47 15.50
CA ASP A 149 -12.11 -4.50 16.34
C ASP A 149 -12.82 -5.20 17.51
N ILE A 150 -13.58 -6.27 17.22
CA ILE A 150 -14.28 -7.05 18.26
C ILE A 150 -13.29 -7.61 19.30
N LEU A 151 -12.18 -8.21 18.85
CA LEU A 151 -11.16 -8.78 19.74
C LEU A 151 -10.40 -7.69 20.52
N SER A 152 -10.12 -6.55 19.88
CA SER A 152 -9.47 -5.41 20.54
C SER A 152 -10.36 -4.83 21.63
N GLY A 153 -11.68 -4.86 21.45
CA GLY A 153 -12.67 -4.50 22.48
C GLY A 153 -12.60 -5.35 23.76
N LEU A 154 -11.98 -6.53 23.73
CA LEU A 154 -11.77 -7.36 24.93
C LEU A 154 -10.56 -6.92 25.78
N LEU A 155 -9.62 -6.16 25.19
CA LEU A 155 -8.33 -5.81 25.79
C LEU A 155 -8.33 -4.35 26.30
N THR A 156 -9.17 -4.08 27.30
CA THR A 156 -9.43 -2.72 27.79
C THR A 156 -8.47 -2.25 28.89
N THR A 157 -7.81 -3.19 29.59
CA THR A 157 -6.92 -2.88 30.71
C THR A 157 -5.44 -2.87 30.30
N SER A 158 -4.57 -2.21 31.08
CA SER A 158 -3.12 -2.25 30.85
C SER A 158 -2.57 -3.68 30.89
N LYS A 159 -2.93 -4.46 31.91
CA LYS A 159 -2.49 -5.84 32.07
C LYS A 159 -2.80 -6.73 30.86
N GLN A 160 -3.98 -6.58 30.28
CA GLN A 160 -4.37 -7.32 29.07
C GLN A 160 -3.54 -6.91 27.84
N ARG A 161 -3.17 -5.62 27.74
CA ARG A 161 -2.27 -5.14 26.68
C ARG A 161 -0.85 -5.69 26.86
N ASP A 162 -0.36 -5.75 28.10
CA ASP A 162 0.96 -6.34 28.39
C ASP A 162 0.99 -7.84 28.01
N GLN A 163 -0.10 -8.56 28.26
CA GLN A 163 -0.25 -9.96 27.82
C GLN A 163 -0.29 -10.10 26.29
N ALA A 164 -0.97 -9.18 25.61
CA ALA A 164 -1.01 -9.16 24.15
C ALA A 164 0.37 -8.85 23.54
N GLU A 165 1.14 -7.96 24.18
CA GLU A 165 2.52 -7.67 23.79
C GLU A 165 3.44 -8.87 23.99
N GLU A 166 3.33 -9.60 25.10
CA GLU A 166 4.08 -10.84 25.34
C GLU A 166 3.78 -11.89 24.28
N LEU A 167 2.49 -12.14 24.01
CA LEU A 167 2.08 -13.06 22.97
C LEU A 167 2.61 -12.62 21.60
N ALA A 168 2.58 -11.32 21.30
CA ALA A 168 3.16 -10.79 20.07
C ALA A 168 4.67 -11.07 19.99
N ARG A 169 5.41 -10.98 21.10
CA ARG A 169 6.83 -11.32 21.18
C ARG A 169 7.08 -12.80 20.86
N GLU A 170 6.30 -13.70 21.43
CA GLU A 170 6.38 -15.14 21.12
C GLU A 170 6.14 -15.41 19.62
N TRP A 171 5.13 -14.76 19.04
CA TRP A 171 4.82 -14.86 17.61
C TRP A 171 5.93 -14.27 16.73
N GLY A 172 6.55 -13.16 17.15
CA GLY A 172 7.68 -12.55 16.45
C GLY A 172 8.86 -13.51 16.35
N ALA A 173 9.19 -14.17 17.47
CA ALA A 173 10.24 -15.17 17.51
C ALA A 173 9.92 -16.37 16.59
N TYR A 174 8.68 -16.84 16.61
CA TYR A 174 8.22 -17.94 15.76
C TYR A 174 8.35 -17.63 14.25
N LEU A 175 7.99 -16.42 13.82
CA LEU A 175 8.03 -16.02 12.41
C LEU A 175 9.45 -16.02 11.82
N VAL A 176 10.44 -15.62 12.62
CA VAL A 176 11.87 -15.67 12.22
C VAL A 176 12.42 -17.10 12.38
N GLY A 177 12.02 -17.83 13.43
CA GLY A 177 12.48 -19.19 13.70
C GLY A 177 12.20 -20.19 12.56
N ARG A 178 11.09 -20.04 11.83
CA ARG A 178 10.74 -20.87 10.66
C ARG A 178 11.65 -20.70 9.45
N THR A 179 12.51 -19.69 9.44
CA THR A 179 13.45 -19.41 8.35
C THR A 179 14.88 -19.87 8.66
N ALA A 180 15.06 -20.75 9.66
CA ALA A 180 16.34 -21.36 9.95
C ALA A 180 16.94 -22.05 8.69
N PRO A 181 18.22 -21.79 8.35
CA PRO A 181 18.89 -22.49 7.26
C PRO A 181 18.88 -24.00 7.51
N ARG A 182 18.79 -24.81 6.43
CA ARG A 182 18.97 -26.26 6.52
C ARG A 182 20.29 -26.59 7.25
N PRO A 183 20.34 -27.66 8.05
CA PRO A 183 21.58 -28.15 8.62
C PRO A 183 22.67 -28.29 7.53
N GLY A 184 23.86 -27.74 7.77
CA GLY A 184 24.99 -27.81 6.83
C GLY A 184 25.15 -26.62 5.86
N ALA A 185 24.21 -25.67 5.81
CA ALA A 185 24.40 -24.46 4.99
C ALA A 185 25.44 -23.51 5.62
N LYS A 186 26.47 -23.12 4.85
CA LYS A 186 27.44 -22.08 5.28
C LYS A 186 26.70 -20.76 5.47
N ARG A 187 26.69 -20.27 6.72
CA ARG A 187 26.07 -18.99 7.08
C ARG A 187 27.00 -17.84 6.67
N PRO A 188 26.48 -16.75 6.05
CA PRO A 188 27.26 -15.54 5.87
C PRO A 188 27.75 -15.02 7.23
N SER A 189 29.00 -14.61 7.32
CA SER A 189 29.58 -13.94 8.49
C SER A 189 29.07 -12.50 8.56
N GLY A 190 28.07 -12.27 9.41
CA GLY A 190 27.45 -10.97 9.66
C GLY A 190 26.01 -11.14 10.11
N PRO A 191 25.34 -10.09 10.61
CA PRO A 191 23.93 -10.18 10.93
C PRO A 191 23.14 -10.63 9.72
N ASN A 192 22.45 -11.76 9.88
CA ASN A 192 21.59 -12.32 8.85
C ASN A 192 20.28 -11.51 8.82
N LEU A 193 20.43 -10.23 8.46
CA LEU A 193 19.35 -9.30 8.23
C LEU A 193 18.44 -9.80 7.10
N ALA A 194 18.89 -10.72 6.25
CA ALA A 194 18.06 -11.34 5.21
C ALA A 194 16.95 -12.22 5.81
N THR A 195 17.24 -13.02 6.84
CA THR A 195 16.22 -13.81 7.57
C THR A 195 15.24 -12.88 8.29
N LEU A 196 15.74 -11.85 8.97
CA LEU A 196 14.87 -10.85 9.61
C LEU A 196 14.01 -10.10 8.59
N GLN A 197 14.58 -9.72 7.44
CA GLN A 197 13.87 -9.07 6.34
C GLN A 197 12.79 -9.97 5.75
N ASP A 198 13.04 -11.27 5.58
CA ASP A 198 12.03 -12.23 5.10
C ASP A 198 10.91 -12.42 6.13
N GLY A 199 11.25 -12.55 7.42
CA GLY A 199 10.27 -12.63 8.50
C GLY A 199 9.36 -11.39 8.56
N LEU A 200 9.94 -10.19 8.48
CA LEU A 200 9.21 -8.93 8.42
C LEU A 200 8.34 -8.84 7.15
N ALA A 201 8.86 -9.25 6.00
CA ALA A 201 8.09 -9.25 4.75
C ALA A 201 6.87 -10.20 4.82
N ARG A 202 7.03 -11.38 5.41
CA ARG A 202 5.92 -12.34 5.62
C ARG A 202 4.87 -11.81 6.59
N ALA A 203 5.28 -11.01 7.57
CA ALA A 203 4.38 -10.30 8.47
C ALA A 203 3.74 -9.05 7.83
N GLY A 204 3.97 -8.80 6.54
CA GLY A 204 3.37 -7.70 5.79
C GLY A 204 4.15 -6.39 5.84
N PHE A 205 5.34 -6.36 6.46
CA PHE A 205 6.14 -5.14 6.54
C PHE A 205 7.04 -4.94 5.33
N THR A 206 7.31 -3.67 5.00
CA THR A 206 8.36 -3.30 4.04
C THR A 206 9.52 -2.61 4.75
N PRO A 207 10.44 -3.36 5.38
CA PRO A 207 11.52 -2.77 6.17
C PRO A 207 12.58 -2.11 5.29
N ARG A 208 13.13 -1.00 5.79
CA ARG A 208 14.44 -0.48 5.34
C ARG A 208 15.41 -0.51 6.50
N PHE A 209 16.62 -0.99 6.22
CA PHE A 209 17.70 -1.11 7.19
C PHE A 209 18.76 -0.05 6.89
N ARG A 210 19.24 0.63 7.93
CA ARG A 210 20.37 1.56 7.87
C ARG A 210 21.34 1.25 9.00
N ARG A 211 22.58 0.90 8.66
CA ARG A 211 23.64 0.76 9.67
C ARG A 211 24.04 2.14 10.17
N THR A 212 24.00 2.33 11.49
CA THR A 212 24.37 3.58 12.17
C THR A 212 25.65 3.45 13.01
N GLY A 213 26.13 2.23 13.21
CA GLY A 213 27.39 1.93 13.89
C GLY A 213 27.88 0.51 13.57
N LYS A 214 28.95 0.05 14.24
CA LYS A 214 29.51 -1.30 14.03
C LYS A 214 28.54 -2.42 14.41
N GLN A 215 27.72 -2.19 15.45
CA GLN A 215 26.77 -3.15 16.01
C GLN A 215 25.36 -2.57 16.10
N THR A 216 25.07 -1.45 15.43
CA THR A 216 23.79 -0.76 15.55
C THR A 216 23.12 -0.63 14.18
N VAL A 217 21.86 -1.01 14.14
CA VAL A 217 21.01 -0.98 12.95
C VAL A 217 19.74 -0.20 13.27
N GLU A 218 19.48 0.83 12.47
CA GLU A 218 18.19 1.50 12.42
C GLU A 218 17.29 0.76 11.42
N ILE A 219 16.06 0.47 11.83
CA ILE A 219 15.04 -0.15 10.99
C ILE A 219 13.86 0.81 10.91
N THR A 220 13.45 1.15 9.69
CA THR A 220 12.25 1.93 9.43
C THR A 220 11.22 1.07 8.72
N LEU A 221 10.01 1.02 9.26
CA LEU A 221 8.86 0.31 8.71
C LEU A 221 7.85 1.34 8.21
N ARG A 222 7.49 1.26 6.94
CA ARG A 222 6.36 2.01 6.38
C ARG A 222 5.13 1.12 6.38
N ASP A 223 3.98 1.78 6.43
CA ASP A 223 2.67 1.18 6.20
C ASP A 223 2.35 0.09 7.25
N CYS A 224 2.07 0.54 8.48
CA CYS A 224 1.65 -0.35 9.57
C CYS A 224 0.47 -1.23 9.10
N PRO A 225 0.58 -2.58 9.21
CA PRO A 225 -0.47 -3.49 8.76
C PRO A 225 -1.77 -3.33 9.55
N PHE A 226 -1.70 -2.72 10.73
CA PHE A 226 -2.84 -2.46 11.62
C PHE A 226 -3.31 -1.00 11.55
N ARG A 227 -3.00 -0.26 10.48
CA ARG A 227 -3.32 1.17 10.36
C ARG A 227 -4.80 1.46 10.66
N ASP A 228 -5.70 0.62 10.16
CA ASP A 228 -7.14 0.80 10.29
C ASP A 228 -7.66 0.68 11.73
N LEU A 229 -6.85 0.11 12.65
CA LEU A 229 -7.16 -0.03 14.07
C LEU A 229 -6.54 1.09 14.91
N LEU A 230 -5.69 1.95 14.34
CA LEU A 230 -4.97 2.98 15.09
C LEU A 230 -5.86 4.11 15.62
N ASP A 231 -7.05 4.30 15.03
CA ASP A 231 -7.95 5.36 15.46
C ASP A 231 -8.60 5.02 16.82
N GLU A 232 -9.02 3.77 17.01
CA GLU A 232 -9.73 3.32 18.21
C GLU A 232 -8.82 2.57 19.20
N HIS A 233 -7.82 1.84 18.70
CA HIS A 233 -7.02 0.88 19.48
C HIS A 233 -5.52 1.18 19.48
N ARG A 234 -5.12 2.45 19.27
CA ARG A 234 -3.71 2.87 19.14
C ARG A 234 -2.75 2.22 20.14
N ALA A 235 -3.07 2.31 21.44
CA ALA A 235 -2.17 1.85 22.49
C ALA A 235 -1.93 0.33 22.42
N LEU A 236 -2.99 -0.44 22.14
CA LEU A 236 -2.89 -1.89 21.96
C LEU A 236 -2.10 -2.23 20.70
N VAL A 237 -2.42 -1.58 19.57
CA VAL A 237 -1.73 -1.82 18.29
C VAL A 237 -0.24 -1.53 18.41
N CYS A 238 0.14 -0.43 19.04
CA CYS A 238 1.55 -0.08 19.24
C CYS A 238 2.26 -1.08 20.17
N ALA A 239 1.61 -1.57 21.23
CA ALA A 239 2.17 -2.58 22.13
C ALA A 239 2.39 -3.93 21.41
N VAL A 240 1.37 -4.42 20.69
CA VAL A 240 1.48 -5.64 19.87
C VAL A 240 2.58 -5.50 18.83
N HIS A 241 2.66 -4.35 18.15
CA HIS A 241 3.70 -4.09 17.16
C HIS A 241 5.11 -4.07 17.80
N HIS A 242 5.26 -3.45 18.98
CA HIS A 242 6.51 -3.45 19.73
C HIS A 242 6.95 -4.88 20.08
N GLY A 243 6.08 -5.65 20.74
CA GLY A 243 6.37 -7.04 21.12
C GLY A 243 6.74 -7.91 19.93
N LEU A 244 5.99 -7.82 18.83
CA LEU A 244 6.27 -8.55 17.59
C LEU A 244 7.70 -8.28 17.07
N LEU A 245 8.10 -7.01 17.00
CA LEU A 245 9.43 -6.63 16.53
C LEU A 245 10.53 -7.07 17.48
N GLU A 246 10.29 -6.92 18.79
CA GLU A 246 11.21 -7.39 19.82
C GLU A 246 11.50 -8.89 19.69
N GLY A 247 10.45 -9.70 19.52
CA GLY A 247 10.58 -11.15 19.34
C GLY A 247 11.33 -11.52 18.06
N MET A 248 11.06 -10.83 16.95
CA MET A 248 11.77 -11.04 15.68
C MET A 248 13.27 -10.71 15.80
N LEU A 249 13.61 -9.61 16.49
CA LEU A 249 14.99 -9.17 16.70
C LEU A 249 15.75 -10.16 17.61
N ALA A 250 15.12 -10.60 18.70
CA ALA A 250 15.72 -11.57 19.62
C ALA A 250 15.97 -12.93 18.96
N ALA A 251 15.08 -13.37 18.06
CA ALA A 251 15.23 -14.62 17.31
C ALA A 251 16.19 -14.53 16.11
N SER A 252 16.64 -13.31 15.75
CA SER A 252 17.59 -13.12 14.65
C SER A 252 19.00 -13.62 15.03
N ARG A 253 19.88 -13.80 14.03
CA ARG A 253 21.25 -14.27 14.25
C ARG A 253 22.27 -13.32 13.60
N PRO A 254 23.15 -12.65 14.37
CA PRO A 254 23.21 -12.63 15.83
C PRO A 254 21.94 -11.99 16.40
N ALA A 255 21.68 -12.25 17.69
CA ALA A 255 20.54 -11.68 18.37
C ALA A 255 20.68 -10.15 18.40
N LEU A 256 19.57 -9.47 18.15
CA LEU A 256 19.49 -8.02 18.21
C LEU A 256 18.59 -7.64 19.38
N ARG A 257 19.06 -6.72 20.21
CA ARG A 257 18.26 -6.09 21.26
C ARG A 257 17.74 -4.74 20.77
N MET A 258 16.44 -4.53 20.88
CA MET A 258 15.83 -3.23 20.59
C MET A 258 16.21 -2.21 21.68
N THR A 259 16.74 -1.06 21.26
CA THR A 259 17.18 0.02 22.16
C THR A 259 16.27 1.23 22.12
N SER A 260 15.53 1.42 21.02
CA SER A 260 14.49 2.43 20.93
C SER A 260 13.38 2.00 19.99
N PHE A 261 12.16 2.46 20.27
CA PHE A 261 10.99 2.26 19.44
C PHE A 261 10.16 3.54 19.40
N GLU A 262 10.10 4.16 18.22
CA GLU A 262 9.34 5.36 17.95
C GLU A 262 8.20 5.01 16.98
N PRO A 263 7.01 4.66 17.51
CA PRO A 263 5.86 4.41 16.66
C PRO A 263 5.40 5.73 16.03
N LEU A 264 5.01 5.68 14.76
CA LEU A 264 4.33 6.80 14.07
C LEU A 264 5.15 8.11 13.97
N ALA A 265 6.49 8.01 13.97
CA ALA A 265 7.43 9.13 14.03
C ALA A 265 7.30 10.16 12.88
N GLU A 266 7.20 9.71 11.62
CA GLU A 266 7.05 10.61 10.47
C GLU A 266 5.61 10.58 9.96
N ARG A 267 4.90 11.73 10.08
CA ARG A 267 3.53 11.93 9.57
C ARG A 267 2.55 10.82 9.95
N THR A 268 2.77 10.12 11.07
CA THR A 268 1.98 8.96 11.52
C THR A 268 1.98 7.75 10.56
N THR A 269 3.00 7.63 9.71
CA THR A 269 3.09 6.53 8.74
C THR A 269 4.31 5.65 8.89
N VAL A 270 5.34 6.12 9.61
CA VAL A 270 6.61 5.40 9.77
C VAL A 270 6.80 5.00 11.22
N CYS A 271 7.09 3.72 11.46
CA CYS A 271 7.65 3.28 12.74
C CYS A 271 9.17 3.17 12.59
N ARG A 272 9.90 3.79 13.52
CA ARG A 272 11.36 3.78 13.56
C ARG A 272 11.81 3.02 14.80
N LEU A 273 12.79 2.15 14.66
CA LEU A 273 13.39 1.48 15.79
C LEU A 273 14.90 1.37 15.60
N THR A 274 15.62 1.35 16.71
CA THR A 274 17.05 1.04 16.70
C THR A 274 17.28 -0.26 17.45
N ALA A 275 18.13 -1.10 16.88
CA ALA A 275 18.54 -2.35 17.49
C ALA A 275 20.06 -2.45 17.51
N ARG A 276 20.58 -3.09 18.56
CA ARG A 276 22.00 -3.35 18.75
C ARG A 276 22.27 -4.83 18.83
N GLU A 277 23.37 -5.29 18.25
CA GLU A 277 23.86 -6.66 18.46
C GLU A 277 24.25 -6.83 19.94
N ASP A 278 23.85 -7.96 20.52
CA ASP A 278 24.33 -8.40 21.83
C ASP A 278 25.74 -9.00 21.74
#